data_AF-A0A9E0RD47-F1
#
_entry.id   AF-A0A9E0RD47-F1
#
_cell.length_a   1.000
_cell.length_b   1.000
_cell.length_c   1.000
_cell.angle_alpha   90.00
_cell.angle_beta   90.00
_cell.angle_gamma   90.00
#
_symmetry.space_group_name_H-M   'P 1'
#
loop_
_entity.id
_entity.type
_entity.pdbx_description
1 polymer ?
#
loop_
_entity_poly.entity_id
_entity_poly.type
_entity_poly.pdbx_seq_one_letter_code
_entity_poly.pdbx_strand_id
1 'polypeptide(L)'
;MLSKTDSPRRGGKWPLIIAWLGVIVLVVAGVMMAAAGPAYKAELIGLGTSFTWLRQGAQLAMGAAALGLITLVLAGVLRRWRPAFVGALVILAVVAVIALPMQMKQRAESVPPIHDITTDMENPPVFTLLASAREDAPNAVDYPGAETARQQQAAYPQLKPITLNMPMARAMDAAKATVQARGWEIAGSTGNTLEATATTRWFGFKDDVAIRMTETRNGVQVDMRSASRVGKSDLGINAERIQDFLEDLVKQ
;
A
#
# COMPACT_ATOMS: atom_id res chain seq x y z
N MET A 1 -35.34 -20.73 -61.26
CA MET A 1 -34.27 -19.71 -61.31
C MET A 1 -33.96 -19.28 -59.89
N LEU A 2 -32.76 -19.59 -59.42
CA LEU A 2 -32.21 -19.10 -58.15
C LEU A 2 -31.94 -17.60 -58.23
N SER A 3 -32.33 -16.85 -57.21
CA SER A 3 -31.58 -15.68 -56.76
C SER A 3 -31.95 -15.41 -55.31
N LYS A 4 -31.16 -16.05 -54.45
CA LYS A 4 -31.01 -15.72 -53.04
C LYS A 4 -30.09 -14.51 -53.01
N THR A 5 -30.62 -13.32 -52.75
CA THR A 5 -29.79 -12.18 -52.36
C THR A 5 -30.12 -11.83 -50.92
N ASP A 6 -29.19 -12.24 -50.07
CA ASP A 6 -29.19 -12.07 -48.63
C ASP A 6 -29.47 -10.60 -48.24
N SER A 7 -30.40 -10.40 -47.32
CA SER A 7 -30.43 -9.21 -46.47
C SER A 7 -29.75 -9.57 -45.13
N PRO A 8 -29.24 -8.62 -44.30
CA PRO A 8 -29.41 -7.16 -44.36
C PRO A 8 -28.15 -6.33 -43.99
N ARG A 9 -28.08 -5.06 -44.39
CA ARG A 9 -27.22 -4.06 -43.72
C ARG A 9 -27.81 -3.68 -42.35
N ARG A 10 -27.82 -4.59 -41.38
CA ARG A 10 -28.28 -4.29 -40.00
C ARG A 10 -27.13 -3.69 -39.19
N GLY A 11 -27.06 -2.35 -39.14
CA GLY A 11 -26.33 -1.54 -38.15
C GLY A 11 -24.93 -1.08 -38.57
N GLY A 12 -24.61 0.20 -38.42
CA GLY A 12 -23.28 0.77 -38.72
C GLY A 12 -22.14 0.23 -37.82
N LYS A 13 -20.92 0.74 -38.03
CA LYS A 13 -19.71 0.37 -37.25
C LYS A 13 -19.74 0.87 -35.78
N TRP A 14 -20.77 1.62 -35.40
CA TRP A 14 -20.90 2.30 -34.11
C TRP A 14 -20.75 1.41 -32.86
N PRO A 15 -21.32 0.18 -32.77
CA PRO A 15 -21.10 -0.67 -31.60
C PRO A 15 -19.63 -1.06 -31.40
N LEU A 16 -18.88 -1.21 -32.50
CA LEU A 16 -17.45 -1.50 -32.45
C LEU A 16 -16.63 -0.26 -32.04
N ILE A 17 -17.05 0.93 -32.49
CA ILE A 17 -16.42 2.20 -32.10
C ILE A 17 -16.59 2.44 -30.59
N ILE A 18 -17.80 2.24 -30.04
CA ILE A 18 -18.06 2.38 -28.60
C ILE A 18 -17.26 1.35 -27.80
N ALA A 19 -17.15 0.11 -28.30
CA ALA A 19 -16.35 -0.93 -27.66
C ALA A 19 -14.87 -0.51 -27.55
N TRP A 20 -14.27 -0.04 -28.64
CA TRP A 20 -12.88 0.43 -28.64
C TRP A 20 -12.67 1.69 -27.82
N LEU A 21 -13.64 2.61 -27.78
CA LEU A 21 -13.60 3.75 -26.87
C LEU A 21 -13.54 3.29 -25.41
N GLY A 22 -14.36 2.30 -25.02
CA GLY A 22 -14.31 1.70 -23.68
C GLY A 22 -12.95 1.09 -23.36
N VAL A 23 -12.33 0.39 -24.32
CA VAL A 23 -10.97 -0.15 -24.17
C VAL A 23 -9.94 0.96 -23.97
N ILE A 24 -9.98 2.02 -24.78
CA ILE A 24 -9.04 3.15 -24.67
C ILE A 24 -9.18 3.84 -23.31
N VAL A 25 -10.40 4.13 -22.87
CA VAL A 25 -10.65 4.75 -21.56
C VAL A 25 -10.12 3.86 -20.44
N LEU A 26 -10.32 2.54 -20.51
CA LEU A 26 -9.78 1.59 -19.54
C LEU A 26 -8.24 1.57 -19.53
N VAL A 27 -7.60 1.61 -20.70
CA VAL A 27 -6.13 1.65 -20.79
C VAL A 27 -5.59 2.93 -20.15
N VAL A 28 -6.18 4.09 -20.47
CA VAL A 28 -5.79 5.36 -19.86
C VAL A 28 -5.98 5.31 -18.34
N ALA A 29 -7.12 4.81 -17.87
CA ALA A 29 -7.38 4.62 -16.44
C ALA A 29 -6.32 3.74 -15.76
N GLY A 30 -6.00 2.59 -16.35
CA GLY A 30 -5.01 1.65 -15.85
C GLY A 30 -3.61 2.25 -15.80
N VAL A 31 -3.20 2.98 -16.86
CA VAL A 31 -1.90 3.67 -16.90
C VAL A 31 -1.81 4.74 -15.83
N MET A 32 -2.84 5.58 -15.66
CA MET A 32 -2.86 6.61 -14.61
C MET A 32 -2.71 6.00 -13.22
N MET A 33 -3.45 4.93 -12.92
CA MET A 33 -3.36 4.25 -11.63
C MET A 33 -2.00 3.58 -11.44
N ALA A 34 -1.53 2.81 -12.41
CA ALA A 34 -0.27 2.07 -12.31
C ALA A 34 0.95 3.00 -12.19
N ALA A 35 0.93 4.14 -12.87
CA ALA A 35 2.02 5.12 -12.86
C ALA A 35 2.03 6.01 -11.60
N ALA A 36 0.94 6.10 -10.85
CA ALA A 36 0.83 7.03 -9.70
C ALA A 36 1.91 6.81 -8.63
N GLY A 37 2.16 5.56 -8.25
CA GLY A 37 3.21 5.20 -7.29
C GLY A 37 4.62 5.44 -7.83
N PRO A 38 5.01 4.84 -8.97
CA PRO A 38 6.34 4.98 -9.53
C PRO A 38 6.69 6.41 -9.91
N ALA A 39 5.73 7.21 -10.38
CA ALA A 39 5.96 8.62 -10.70
C ALA A 39 6.23 9.46 -9.44
N TYR A 40 5.56 9.17 -8.31
CA TYR A 40 5.92 9.78 -7.03
C TYR A 40 7.28 9.30 -6.52
N LYS A 41 7.54 8.00 -6.59
CA LYS A 41 8.81 7.41 -6.18
C LYS A 41 10.01 7.96 -6.96
N ALA A 42 9.80 8.26 -8.24
CA ALA A 42 10.79 8.90 -9.11
C ALA A 42 10.82 10.44 -8.97
N GLU A 43 10.10 10.99 -7.99
CA GLU A 43 10.02 12.42 -7.69
C GLU A 43 9.52 13.28 -8.86
N LEU A 44 8.83 12.66 -9.83
CA LEU A 44 8.27 13.36 -11.01
C LEU A 44 7.01 14.15 -10.67
N ILE A 45 6.25 13.67 -9.68
CA ILE A 45 4.99 14.28 -9.23
C ILE A 45 4.90 14.24 -7.70
N GLY A 46 4.23 15.25 -7.12
CA GLY A 46 3.95 15.28 -5.69
C GLY A 46 2.89 14.26 -5.26
N LEU A 47 2.90 13.90 -3.97
CA LEU A 47 1.99 12.89 -3.39
C LEU A 47 0.50 13.19 -3.64
N GLY A 48 0.10 14.46 -3.53
CA GLY A 48 -1.28 14.87 -3.80
C GLY A 48 -1.71 14.61 -5.26
N THR A 49 -0.79 14.80 -6.22
CA THR A 49 -1.02 14.53 -7.64
C THR A 49 -1.14 13.04 -7.89
N SER A 50 -0.29 12.21 -7.27
CA SER A 50 -0.40 10.75 -7.37
C SER A 50 -1.72 10.21 -6.85
N PHE A 51 -2.20 10.69 -5.70
CA PHE A 51 -3.52 10.31 -5.21
C PHE A 51 -4.66 10.83 -6.12
N THR A 52 -4.46 11.97 -6.78
CA THR A 52 -5.40 12.47 -7.79
C THR A 52 -5.44 11.56 -9.01
N TRP A 53 -4.30 11.07 -9.50
CA TRP A 53 -4.23 10.10 -10.60
C TRP A 53 -4.93 8.79 -10.24
N LEU A 54 -4.77 8.30 -9.00
CA LEU A 54 -5.49 7.11 -8.56
C LEU A 54 -7.01 7.30 -8.57
N ARG A 55 -7.48 8.43 -8.05
CA ARG A 55 -8.91 8.76 -7.99
C ARG A 55 -9.51 8.94 -9.39
N GLN A 56 -8.86 9.75 -10.24
CA GLN A 56 -9.31 10.01 -11.61
C GLN A 56 -9.23 8.74 -12.47
N GLY A 57 -8.19 7.94 -12.32
CA GLY A 57 -8.09 6.64 -12.97
C GLY A 57 -9.24 5.72 -12.58
N ALA A 58 -9.59 5.64 -11.29
CA ALA A 58 -10.76 4.87 -10.85
C ALA A 58 -12.08 5.42 -11.43
N GLN A 59 -12.25 6.74 -11.51
CA GLN A 59 -13.42 7.38 -12.16
C GLN A 59 -13.51 7.05 -13.66
N LEU A 60 -12.38 7.10 -14.37
CA LEU A 60 -12.30 6.70 -15.78
C LEU A 60 -12.60 5.22 -15.96
N ALA A 61 -12.12 4.34 -15.08
CA ALA A 61 -12.42 2.91 -15.12
C ALA A 61 -13.94 2.67 -14.96
N MET A 62 -14.63 3.38 -14.07
CA MET A 62 -16.10 3.32 -13.99
C MET A 62 -16.78 3.80 -15.28
N GLY A 63 -16.25 4.85 -15.93
CA GLY A 63 -16.69 5.28 -17.25
C GLY A 63 -16.51 4.21 -18.33
N ALA A 64 -15.38 3.50 -18.32
CA ALA A 64 -15.14 2.36 -19.21
C ALA A 64 -16.12 1.21 -18.96
N ALA A 65 -16.47 0.91 -17.71
CA ALA A 65 -17.50 -0.08 -17.40
C ALA A 65 -18.88 0.32 -17.94
N ALA A 66 -19.25 1.59 -17.84
CA ALA A 66 -20.50 2.10 -18.43
C ALA A 66 -20.51 1.92 -19.96
N LEU A 67 -19.41 2.26 -20.65
CA LEU A 67 -19.25 2.02 -22.09
C LEU A 67 -19.27 0.53 -22.44
N GLY A 68 -18.64 -0.32 -21.62
CA GLY A 68 -18.67 -1.78 -21.75
C GLY A 68 -20.08 -2.35 -21.64
N LEU A 69 -20.87 -1.86 -20.68
CA LEU A 69 -22.27 -2.24 -20.48
C LEU A 69 -23.15 -1.79 -21.64
N ILE A 70 -23.00 -0.54 -22.09
CA ILE A 70 -23.71 -0.02 -23.27
C ILE A 70 -23.39 -0.89 -24.50
N THR A 71 -22.10 -1.21 -24.70
CA THR A 71 -21.66 -2.09 -25.80
C THR A 71 -22.29 -3.47 -25.68
N LEU A 72 -22.26 -4.09 -24.49
CA LEU A 72 -22.82 -5.41 -24.24
C LEU A 72 -24.31 -5.47 -24.56
N VAL A 73 -25.09 -4.50 -24.05
CA VAL A 73 -26.55 -4.43 -24.25
C VAL A 73 -26.89 -4.17 -25.71
N LEU A 74 -26.32 -3.13 -26.32
CA LEU A 74 -26.60 -2.78 -27.71
C LEU A 74 -26.19 -3.90 -28.67
N ALA A 75 -25.01 -4.49 -28.49
CA ALA A 75 -24.54 -5.58 -29.33
C ALA A 75 -25.37 -6.86 -29.11
N GLY A 76 -25.83 -7.12 -27.88
CA GLY A 76 -26.76 -8.21 -27.57
C GLY A 76 -28.10 -8.07 -28.31
N VAL A 77 -28.74 -6.90 -28.22
CA VAL A 77 -29.99 -6.58 -28.94
C VAL A 77 -29.81 -6.69 -30.46
N LEU A 78 -28.67 -6.22 -30.97
CA LEU A 78 -28.32 -6.29 -32.40
C LEU A 78 -27.81 -7.67 -32.84
N ARG A 79 -27.78 -8.68 -31.96
CA ARG A 79 -27.26 -10.04 -32.21
C ARG A 79 -25.83 -10.07 -32.75
N ARG A 80 -24.97 -9.21 -32.22
CA ARG A 80 -23.55 -9.09 -32.59
C ARG A 80 -22.65 -9.59 -31.46
N TRP A 81 -22.18 -10.83 -31.59
CA TRP A 81 -21.41 -11.47 -30.53
C TRP A 81 -20.03 -10.83 -30.29
N ARG A 82 -19.31 -10.38 -31.32
CA ARG A 82 -17.94 -9.83 -31.16
C ARG A 82 -17.90 -8.56 -30.29
N PRO A 83 -18.67 -7.49 -30.57
CA PRO A 83 -18.67 -6.31 -29.71
C PRO A 83 -19.26 -6.60 -28.32
N ALA A 84 -20.27 -7.49 -28.23
CA ALA A 84 -20.81 -7.93 -26.95
C ALA A 84 -19.72 -8.57 -26.06
N PHE A 85 -18.91 -9.45 -26.64
CA PHE A 85 -17.77 -10.07 -25.97
C PHE A 85 -16.74 -9.04 -25.51
N VAL A 86 -16.37 -8.07 -26.35
CA VAL A 86 -15.47 -6.96 -25.96
C VAL A 86 -16.05 -6.16 -24.80
N GLY A 87 -17.34 -5.82 -24.83
CA GLY A 87 -18.01 -5.10 -23.74
C GLY A 87 -17.95 -5.88 -22.42
N ALA A 88 -18.20 -7.19 -22.45
CA ALA A 88 -18.08 -8.06 -21.28
C ALA A 88 -16.63 -8.11 -20.74
N LEU A 89 -15.64 -8.21 -21.62
CA LEU A 89 -14.22 -8.19 -21.22
C LEU A 89 -13.81 -6.86 -20.60
N VAL A 90 -14.29 -5.73 -21.12
CA VAL A 90 -14.03 -4.40 -20.53
C VAL A 90 -14.59 -4.34 -19.11
N ILE A 91 -15.82 -4.81 -18.88
CA ILE A 91 -16.43 -4.84 -17.54
C ILE A 91 -15.59 -5.70 -16.60
N LEU A 92 -15.20 -6.92 -17.01
CA LEU A 92 -14.38 -7.81 -16.21
C LEU A 92 -13.02 -7.18 -15.85
N ALA A 93 -12.38 -6.53 -16.82
CA ALA A 93 -11.11 -5.86 -16.61
C ALA A 93 -11.24 -4.64 -15.69
N VAL A 94 -12.34 -3.88 -15.77
CA VAL A 94 -12.63 -2.80 -14.81
C VAL A 94 -12.77 -3.36 -13.40
N VAL A 95 -13.49 -4.47 -13.21
CA VAL A 95 -13.61 -5.12 -11.89
C VAL A 95 -12.23 -5.47 -11.33
N ALA A 96 -11.35 -6.07 -12.15
CA ALA A 96 -9.99 -6.40 -11.75
C ALA A 96 -9.17 -5.15 -11.37
N VAL A 97 -9.29 -4.07 -12.13
CA VAL A 97 -8.57 -2.81 -11.89
C VAL A 97 -9.06 -2.09 -10.63
N ILE A 98 -10.37 -2.10 -10.36
CA ILE A 98 -10.98 -1.44 -9.19
C ILE A 98 -10.79 -2.26 -7.90
N ALA A 99 -10.58 -3.57 -7.99
CA ALA A 99 -10.42 -4.45 -6.84
C ALA A 99 -9.33 -3.96 -5.86
N LEU A 100 -8.16 -3.56 -6.37
CA LEU A 100 -7.04 -3.09 -5.53
C LEU A 100 -7.36 -1.77 -4.79
N PRO A 101 -7.77 -0.67 -5.45
CA PRO A 101 -8.20 0.54 -4.75
C PRO A 101 -9.32 0.31 -3.73
N MET A 102 -10.26 -0.58 -4.04
CA MET A 102 -11.37 -0.90 -3.14
C MET A 102 -10.88 -1.64 -1.89
N GLN A 103 -9.96 -2.59 -2.04
CA GLN A 103 -9.31 -3.26 -0.92
C GLN A 103 -8.50 -2.27 -0.05
N MET A 104 -7.76 -1.35 -0.67
CA MET A 104 -7.03 -0.30 0.06
C MET A 104 -7.97 0.62 0.83
N LYS A 105 -9.10 0.99 0.23
CA LYS A 105 -10.14 1.80 0.89
C LYS A 105 -10.73 1.07 2.09
N GLN A 106 -11.11 -0.20 1.92
CA GLN A 106 -11.61 -1.03 3.03
C GLN A 106 -10.58 -1.13 4.16
N ARG A 107 -9.30 -1.33 3.82
CA ARG A 107 -8.22 -1.36 4.81
C ARG A 107 -8.11 -0.01 5.54
N ALA A 108 -8.14 1.10 4.83
CA ALA A 108 -8.13 2.46 5.41
C ALA A 108 -9.30 2.73 6.36
N GLU A 109 -10.47 2.16 6.09
CA GLU A 109 -11.66 2.28 6.96
C GLU A 109 -11.58 1.36 8.19
N SER A 110 -10.79 0.27 8.11
CA SER A 110 -10.67 -0.72 9.18
C SER A 110 -9.58 -0.41 10.21
N VAL A 111 -8.70 0.56 9.94
CA VAL A 111 -7.54 0.89 10.79
C VAL A 111 -7.57 2.36 11.23
N PRO A 112 -7.05 2.69 12.42
CA PRO A 112 -6.97 4.08 12.86
C PRO A 112 -6.06 4.91 11.94
N PRO A 113 -6.33 6.21 11.77
CA PRO A 113 -5.51 7.10 10.96
C PRO A 113 -4.27 7.56 11.74
N ILE A 114 -3.41 6.59 12.09
CA ILE A 114 -2.12 6.79 12.76
C ILE A 114 -1.00 6.22 11.90
N HIS A 115 0.22 6.69 12.13
CA HIS A 115 1.39 6.38 11.30
C HIS A 115 2.69 6.20 12.12
N ASP A 116 2.56 6.09 13.43
CA ASP A 116 3.66 5.95 14.38
C ASP A 116 3.21 4.97 15.46
N ILE A 117 3.82 3.79 15.45
CA ILE A 117 3.43 2.65 16.29
C ILE A 117 4.65 2.22 17.09
N THR A 118 4.46 1.91 18.37
CA THR A 118 5.53 1.50 19.29
C THR A 118 5.08 0.37 20.20
N THR A 119 5.95 -0.57 20.52
CA THR A 119 5.66 -1.61 21.52
C THR A 119 5.60 -1.05 22.95
N ASP A 120 6.25 0.08 23.20
CA ASP A 120 6.27 0.78 24.47
C ASP A 120 5.74 2.20 24.25
N MET A 121 4.48 2.46 24.64
CA MET A 121 3.81 3.75 24.47
C MET A 121 4.12 4.73 25.63
N GLU A 122 4.66 4.24 26.74
CA GLU A 122 5.04 5.09 27.88
C GLU A 122 6.44 5.68 27.66
N ASN A 123 7.35 4.87 27.11
CA ASN A 123 8.71 5.27 26.80
C ASN A 123 9.12 4.75 25.40
N PRO A 124 8.57 5.32 24.31
CA PRO A 124 8.86 4.86 22.95
C PRO A 124 10.36 4.94 22.60
N PRO A 125 10.90 3.97 21.86
CA PRO A 125 12.22 4.10 21.25
C PRO A 125 12.36 5.42 20.48
N VAL A 126 13.44 6.14 20.75
CA VAL A 126 13.74 7.43 20.10
C VAL A 126 14.58 7.20 18.84
N PHE A 127 14.38 8.05 17.84
CA PHE A 127 15.26 8.11 16.67
C PHE A 127 16.43 9.03 16.98
N THR A 128 17.64 8.50 16.90
CA THR A 128 18.90 9.23 17.14
C THR A 128 19.73 9.31 15.86
N LEU A 129 19.90 8.17 15.19
CA LEU A 129 20.67 8.07 13.94
C LEU A 129 19.86 8.58 12.74
N LEU A 130 18.53 8.39 12.78
CA LEU A 130 17.60 8.85 11.75
C LEU A 130 16.97 10.21 12.06
N ALA A 131 17.33 10.88 13.18
CA ALA A 131 16.73 12.14 13.61
C ALA A 131 16.77 13.21 12.51
N SER A 132 17.95 13.52 11.97
CA SER A 132 18.12 14.52 10.91
C SER A 132 17.30 14.17 9.65
N ALA A 133 17.30 12.90 9.22
CA ALA A 133 16.53 12.47 8.05
C ALA A 133 15.00 12.55 8.27
N ARG A 134 14.55 12.58 9.54
CA ARG A 134 13.15 12.78 9.92
C ARG A 134 12.79 14.26 10.09
N GLU A 135 13.72 15.11 10.53
CA GLU A 135 13.51 16.56 10.57
C GLU A 135 13.24 17.12 9.16
N ASP A 136 13.87 16.55 8.14
CA ASP A 136 13.64 16.88 6.73
C ASP A 136 12.32 16.30 6.17
N ALA A 137 11.63 15.45 6.94
CA ALA A 137 10.41 14.79 6.52
C ALA A 137 9.13 15.53 6.99
N PRO A 138 7.99 15.36 6.30
CA PRO A 138 6.73 16.00 6.70
C PRO A 138 6.21 15.62 8.10
N ASN A 139 6.42 14.36 8.52
CA ASN A 139 5.99 13.90 9.84
C ASN A 139 7.09 14.12 10.88
N ALA A 140 6.69 14.54 12.09
CA ALA A 140 7.62 14.87 13.17
C ALA A 140 8.51 13.70 13.62
N VAL A 141 9.65 14.05 14.23
CA VAL A 141 10.57 13.09 14.85
C VAL A 141 9.97 12.51 16.13
N ASP A 142 9.38 13.38 16.96
CA ASP A 142 8.84 13.03 18.26
C ASP A 142 7.60 12.14 18.14
N TYR A 143 7.40 11.30 19.15
CA TYR A 143 6.21 10.46 19.22
C TYR A 143 4.96 11.34 19.35
N PRO A 144 3.89 11.10 18.56
CA PRO A 144 2.70 11.98 18.55
C PRO A 144 1.94 12.10 19.87
N GLY A 145 2.26 11.25 20.85
CA GLY A 145 1.78 11.36 22.23
C GLY A 145 0.49 10.59 22.52
N ALA A 146 -0.22 11.02 23.57
CA ALA A 146 -1.26 10.25 24.23
C ALA A 146 -2.45 9.89 23.34
N GLU A 147 -2.84 10.75 22.39
CA GLU A 147 -3.97 10.46 21.50
C GLU A 147 -3.67 9.30 20.55
N THR A 148 -2.50 9.32 19.93
CA THR A 148 -2.02 8.20 19.09
C THR A 148 -1.87 6.93 19.91
N ALA A 149 -1.34 7.03 21.14
CA ALA A 149 -1.23 5.88 22.04
C ALA A 149 -2.61 5.26 22.36
N ARG A 150 -3.65 6.08 22.61
CA ARG A 150 -5.01 5.57 22.84
C ARG A 150 -5.57 4.84 21.62
N GLN A 151 -5.42 5.41 20.43
CA GLN A 151 -5.88 4.78 19.18
C GLN A 151 -5.12 3.47 18.90
N GLN A 152 -3.81 3.47 19.12
CA GLN A 152 -2.98 2.28 18.98
C GLN A 152 -3.39 1.20 20.00
N GLN A 153 -3.58 1.53 21.27
CA GLN A 153 -3.98 0.58 22.31
C GLN A 153 -5.34 -0.07 22.01
N ALA A 154 -6.26 0.67 21.39
CA ALA A 154 -7.57 0.15 20.97
C ALA A 154 -7.47 -0.78 19.75
N ALA A 155 -6.65 -0.43 18.76
CA ALA A 155 -6.56 -1.18 17.49
C ALA A 155 -5.56 -2.35 17.53
N TYR A 156 -4.47 -2.20 18.29
CA TYR A 156 -3.32 -3.10 18.30
C TYR A 156 -2.84 -3.46 19.72
N PRO A 157 -3.73 -3.91 20.63
CA PRO A 157 -3.38 -4.21 22.04
C PRO A 157 -2.33 -5.32 22.21
N GLN A 158 -2.12 -6.13 21.18
CA GLN A 158 -1.16 -7.23 21.15
C GLN A 158 0.29 -6.77 20.95
N LEU A 159 0.53 -5.58 20.41
CA LEU A 159 1.88 -5.08 20.14
C LEU A 159 2.55 -4.66 21.44
N LYS A 160 3.42 -5.53 21.96
CA LYS A 160 4.14 -5.36 23.22
C LYS A 160 5.60 -5.76 23.05
N PRO A 161 6.48 -5.33 23.97
CA PRO A 161 7.88 -5.74 23.94
C PRO A 161 7.98 -7.25 24.11
N ILE A 162 8.99 -7.85 23.49
CA ILE A 162 9.31 -9.27 23.66
C ILE A 162 10.56 -9.42 24.54
N THR A 163 10.76 -10.60 25.12
CA THR A 163 12.01 -10.95 25.80
C THR A 163 12.68 -12.11 25.09
N LEU A 164 13.93 -11.91 24.67
CA LEU A 164 14.76 -12.93 24.07
C LEU A 164 15.66 -13.53 25.14
N ASN A 165 15.61 -14.86 25.30
CA ASN A 165 16.48 -15.59 26.22
C ASN A 165 17.87 -15.82 25.59
N MET A 166 18.59 -14.74 25.32
CA MET A 166 19.94 -14.76 24.78
C MET A 166 20.73 -13.51 25.22
N PRO A 167 22.07 -13.54 25.17
CA PRO A 167 22.90 -12.37 25.49
C PRO A 167 22.67 -11.21 24.52
N MET A 168 22.89 -9.97 24.99
CA MET A 168 22.75 -8.72 24.22
C MET A 168 23.43 -8.77 22.84
N ALA A 169 24.68 -9.25 22.78
CA ALA A 169 25.40 -9.35 21.52
C ALA A 169 24.67 -10.23 20.49
N ARG A 170 24.16 -11.39 20.92
CA ARG A 170 23.42 -12.31 20.05
C ARG A 170 22.06 -11.75 19.64
N ALA A 171 21.36 -11.07 20.55
CA ALA A 171 20.11 -10.39 20.24
C ALA A 171 20.31 -9.29 19.18
N MET A 172 21.37 -8.49 19.32
CA MET A 172 21.73 -7.44 18.35
C MET A 172 22.07 -8.03 16.98
N ASP A 173 22.84 -9.10 16.93
CA ASP A 173 23.19 -9.78 15.67
C ASP A 173 21.94 -10.38 15.01
N ALA A 174 21.05 -11.01 15.78
CA ALA A 174 19.78 -11.55 15.29
C ALA A 174 18.85 -10.44 14.75
N ALA A 175 18.78 -9.30 15.43
CA ALA A 175 18.01 -8.16 14.95
C ALA A 175 18.57 -7.59 13.64
N LYS A 176 19.90 -7.42 13.54
CA LYS A 176 20.56 -6.98 12.29
C LYS A 176 20.30 -7.94 11.15
N ALA A 177 20.43 -9.25 11.38
CA ALA A 177 20.13 -10.28 10.39
C ALA A 177 18.66 -10.23 9.94
N THR A 178 17.72 -10.01 10.87
CA THR A 178 16.29 -9.90 10.57
C THR A 178 15.96 -8.64 9.76
N VAL A 179 16.57 -7.49 10.10
CA VAL A 179 16.46 -6.25 9.32
C VAL A 179 16.98 -6.44 7.89
N GLN A 180 18.14 -7.08 7.73
CA GLN A 180 18.73 -7.38 6.42
C GLN A 180 17.89 -8.35 5.60
N ALA A 181 17.39 -9.43 6.21
CA ALA A 181 16.51 -10.40 5.55
C ALA A 181 15.22 -9.76 5.01
N ARG A 182 14.74 -8.71 5.67
CA ARG A 182 13.58 -7.91 5.23
C ARG A 182 13.92 -6.84 4.19
N GLY A 183 15.20 -6.69 3.84
CA GLY A 183 15.67 -5.72 2.86
C GLY A 183 15.55 -4.27 3.33
N TRP A 184 15.56 -4.03 4.64
CA TRP A 184 15.55 -2.69 5.21
C TRP A 184 16.98 -2.13 5.23
N GLU A 185 17.07 -0.81 5.08
CA GLU A 185 18.35 -0.10 5.07
C GLU A 185 18.77 0.20 6.52
N ILE A 186 19.86 -0.38 7.00
CA ILE A 186 20.37 -0.10 8.34
C ILE A 186 21.00 1.30 8.36
N ALA A 187 20.48 2.18 9.21
CA ALA A 187 21.08 3.49 9.47
C ALA A 187 22.29 3.36 10.41
N GLY A 188 22.22 2.43 11.35
CA GLY A 188 23.32 2.07 12.24
C GLY A 188 22.83 1.46 13.54
N SER A 189 23.76 1.16 14.44
CA SER A 189 23.47 0.65 15.79
C SER A 189 24.35 1.33 16.82
N THR A 190 23.81 1.54 18.02
CA THR A 190 24.60 1.89 19.22
C THR A 190 24.84 0.62 20.05
N GLY A 191 25.24 0.76 21.33
CA GLY A 191 25.39 -0.37 22.24
C GLY A 191 24.09 -1.13 22.51
N ASN A 192 22.93 -0.47 22.41
CA ASN A 192 21.64 -1.06 22.74
C ASN A 192 20.50 -0.65 21.79
N THR A 193 20.77 0.14 20.75
CA THR A 193 19.77 0.50 19.74
C THR A 193 20.21 0.11 18.34
N LEU A 194 19.23 -0.18 17.49
CA LEU A 194 19.38 -0.41 16.05
C LEU A 194 18.32 0.43 15.33
N GLU A 195 18.75 1.23 14.36
CA GLU A 195 17.84 2.03 13.54
C GLU A 195 17.94 1.62 12.06
N ALA A 196 16.80 1.58 11.39
CA ALA A 196 16.70 1.19 9.98
C ALA A 196 15.55 1.90 9.26
N THR A 197 15.59 1.91 7.93
CA THR A 197 14.52 2.45 7.10
C THR A 197 13.92 1.35 6.22
N ALA A 198 12.61 1.15 6.35
CA ALA A 198 11.82 0.30 5.48
C ALA A 198 11.21 1.15 4.35
N THR A 199 11.37 0.71 3.09
CA THR A 199 10.85 1.45 1.93
C THR A 199 9.79 0.64 1.19
N THR A 200 8.61 1.23 0.98
CA THR A 200 7.54 0.58 0.20
C THR A 200 7.94 0.45 -1.26
N ARG A 201 7.65 -0.70 -1.89
CA ARG A 201 8.14 -0.98 -3.25
C ARG A 201 7.56 -0.03 -4.31
N TRP A 202 6.26 0.22 -4.23
CA TRP A 202 5.49 0.90 -5.29
C TRP A 202 5.52 2.43 -5.17
N PHE A 203 5.28 2.97 -3.96
CA PHE A 203 5.35 4.41 -3.71
C PHE A 203 6.73 4.89 -3.23
N GLY A 204 7.58 4.02 -2.70
CA GLY A 204 8.85 4.48 -2.12
C GLY A 204 8.69 5.24 -0.81
N PHE A 205 7.52 5.17 -0.15
CA PHE A 205 7.36 5.70 1.20
C PHE A 205 8.39 5.07 2.13
N LYS A 206 9.05 5.92 2.91
CA LYS A 206 10.04 5.56 3.91
C LYS A 206 9.40 5.56 5.28
N ASP A 207 9.55 4.45 5.99
CA ASP A 207 9.16 4.27 7.38
C ASP A 207 10.41 3.97 8.19
N ASP A 208 10.69 4.76 9.22
CA ASP A 208 11.85 4.57 10.07
C ASP A 208 11.52 3.65 11.23
N VAL A 209 12.45 2.77 11.56
CA VAL A 209 12.36 1.77 12.60
C VAL A 209 13.45 2.03 13.63
N ALA A 210 13.06 2.08 14.90
CA ALA A 210 13.98 2.12 16.04
C ALA A 210 13.72 0.90 16.91
N ILE A 211 14.75 0.08 17.10
CA ILE A 211 14.73 -1.10 17.97
C ILE A 211 15.62 -0.77 19.17
N ARG A 212 15.05 -0.83 20.37
CA ARG A 212 15.77 -0.64 21.64
C ARG A 212 15.83 -1.96 22.38
N MET A 213 17.02 -2.28 22.87
CA MET A 213 17.28 -3.49 23.64
C MET A 213 17.66 -3.12 25.07
N THR A 214 17.09 -3.84 26.04
CA THR A 214 17.37 -3.62 27.47
C THR A 214 17.72 -4.95 28.12
N GLU A 215 18.87 -5.03 28.78
CA GLU A 215 19.21 -6.23 29.55
C GLU A 215 18.25 -6.38 30.75
N THR A 216 17.78 -7.60 30.93
CA THR A 216 16.88 -7.98 32.02
C THR A 216 17.46 -9.21 32.72
N ARG A 217 16.85 -9.62 33.84
CA ARG A 217 17.24 -10.86 34.54
C ARG A 217 17.05 -12.12 33.70
N ASN A 218 16.15 -12.08 32.71
CA ASN A 218 15.71 -13.24 31.93
C ASN A 218 16.22 -13.22 30.47
N GLY A 219 17.17 -12.32 30.16
CA GLY A 219 17.67 -12.09 28.80
C GLY A 219 17.51 -10.64 28.38
N VAL A 220 17.15 -10.40 27.12
CA VAL A 220 17.09 -9.06 26.54
C VAL A 220 15.65 -8.72 26.17
N GLN A 221 15.11 -7.65 26.75
CA GLN A 221 13.85 -7.07 26.30
C GLN A 221 14.08 -6.29 25.01
N VAL A 222 13.22 -6.48 24.01
CA VAL A 222 13.27 -5.78 22.72
C VAL A 222 12.00 -4.96 22.58
N ASP A 223 12.18 -3.64 22.54
CA ASP A 223 11.16 -2.67 22.18
C ASP A 223 11.37 -2.21 20.73
N MET A 224 10.30 -1.88 20.03
CA MET A 224 10.37 -1.41 18.65
C MET A 224 9.37 -0.28 18.41
N ARG A 225 9.81 0.74 17.69
CA ARG A 225 8.98 1.80 17.10
C ARG A 225 9.13 1.76 15.58
N SER A 226 8.03 1.95 14.87
CA SER A 226 7.99 2.09 13.42
C SER A 226 7.13 3.28 13.05
N ALA A 227 7.69 4.25 12.33
CA ALA A 227 7.06 5.55 12.09
C ALA A 227 7.26 6.04 10.65
N SER A 228 6.16 6.33 9.97
CA SER A 228 6.17 6.86 8.60
C SER A 228 6.67 8.29 8.52
N ARG A 229 7.50 8.58 7.52
CA ARG A 229 7.99 9.94 7.23
C ARG A 229 6.92 10.85 6.63
N VAL A 230 5.89 10.29 6.01
CA VAL A 230 4.83 11.04 5.33
C VAL A 230 3.46 10.38 5.52
N GLY A 231 2.42 11.20 5.55
CA GLY A 231 1.03 10.76 5.56
C GLY A 231 0.44 10.69 6.96
N LYS A 232 -0.88 10.85 7.04
CA LYS A 232 -1.65 10.81 8.30
C LYS A 232 -1.91 9.38 8.78
N SER A 233 -1.97 8.43 7.86
CA SER A 233 -2.19 7.01 8.14
C SER A 233 -1.22 6.20 7.31
N ASP A 234 -0.75 5.11 7.90
CA ASP A 234 0.10 4.10 7.25
C ASP A 234 -0.71 2.89 6.75
N LEU A 235 -2.05 2.91 6.85
CA LEU A 235 -2.92 1.76 6.56
C LEU A 235 -2.62 0.51 7.40
N GLY A 236 -2.09 0.67 8.62
CA GLY A 236 -1.71 -0.42 9.52
C GLY A 236 -0.38 -1.10 9.16
N ILE A 237 0.40 -0.53 8.25
CA ILE A 237 1.65 -1.10 7.78
C ILE A 237 2.73 -1.10 8.88
N ASN A 238 2.83 -0.07 9.74
CA ASN A 238 3.78 -0.06 10.85
C ASN A 238 3.44 -1.11 11.92
N ALA A 239 2.15 -1.35 12.17
CA ALA A 239 1.71 -2.40 13.09
C ALA A 239 2.06 -3.79 12.56
N GLU A 240 1.74 -4.08 11.29
CA GLU A 240 2.13 -5.32 10.59
C GLU A 240 3.65 -5.50 10.60
N ARG A 241 4.40 -4.42 10.32
CA ARG A 241 5.86 -4.44 10.34
C ARG A 241 6.45 -4.85 11.68
N ILE A 242 5.96 -4.25 12.77
CA ILE A 242 6.43 -4.56 14.13
C ILE A 242 6.09 -6.01 14.45
N GLN A 243 4.85 -6.42 14.21
CA GLN A 243 4.42 -7.78 14.50
C GLN A 243 5.29 -8.82 13.78
N ASP A 244 5.40 -8.72 12.46
CA ASP A 244 6.15 -9.71 11.68
C ASP A 244 7.64 -9.71 12.04
N PHE A 245 8.22 -8.54 12.32
CA PHE A 245 9.62 -8.43 12.73
C PHE A 245 9.87 -9.15 14.05
N LEU A 246 9.02 -8.93 15.06
CA LEU A 246 9.15 -9.58 16.36
C LEU A 246 8.92 -11.09 16.25
N GLU A 247 7.95 -11.53 15.46
CA GLU A 247 7.69 -12.96 15.22
C GLU A 247 8.88 -13.66 14.57
N ASP A 248 9.57 -13.01 13.63
CA ASP A 248 10.76 -13.59 13.00
C ASP A 248 11.98 -13.53 13.91
N LEU A 249 12.13 -12.46 14.70
CA LEU A 249 13.24 -12.32 15.63
C LEU A 249 13.21 -13.40 16.73
N VAL A 250 12.03 -13.81 17.18
CA VAL A 250 11.87 -14.90 18.17
C VAL A 250 12.29 -16.27 17.61
N LYS A 251 12.34 -16.43 16.29
CA LYS A 251 12.72 -17.70 15.63
C LYS A 251 14.23 -17.85 15.40
N GLN A 252 15.02 -16.80 15.66
CA GLN A 252 16.49 -16.79 15.51
C GLN A 252 17.20 -17.51 16.69
#